data_AF-A0A8S1T764-F1
#
_entry.id   AF-A0A8S1T764-F1
#
_cell.length_a   1.000
_cell.length_b   1.000
_cell.length_c   1.000
_cell.angle_alpha   90.00
_cell.angle_beta   90.00
_cell.angle_gamma   90.00
#
_symmetry.space_group_name_H-M   'P 1'
#
loop_
_entity.id
_entity.type
_entity.pdbx_description
1 polymer ?
#
loop_
_entity_poly.entity_id
_entity_poly.type
_entity_poly.pdbx_seq_one_letter_code
_entity_poly.pdbx_strand_id
1 'polypeptide(L)'
;MNYQTALEQIKGYEPHFQDYNYVDLLSIKSKLKIANNYLYYGQLFNNLKHGRGILLSSNGRRYEGHWNEDEKNGYGWELLPNGSQYEGYYFHGKPHGKGKFIWANGEYYVGEWNMGIREGQGIWCGLNGEYYSGQWKSNQATGFGEYIQNGNKYIGNFLQWLKNGEGQEFFNNGDKYQGNYLNGLPHGYGEYIWSSGAQFQGYFKEGLRYGKGIWRRSEELPTDSYQGHYDEDKKNGFGVYKWANGNVYKGQFMHDYKHGYGEMIYFDGQVVKGNWEQGKLVNQIRTQSVEKIKNDNNYQIKIVDEINQVAINTNENRIVLKISEVAKQSNIQYTSNHKEKVNFLYPSIYENKKYSQISNPSTQQTNRTKKLIRIKQYTKERQLSKSQECAKAFKPAPQIELTERSKIQSKFCIKATEKQNLQIRKTKLSQSLIN
;
A
#
# COMPACT_ATOMS: atom_id res chain seq x y z
N MET A 1 -53.36 21.81 7.57
CA MET A 1 -53.89 20.84 6.58
C MET A 1 -55.10 20.15 7.21
N ASN A 2 -56.23 20.02 6.50
CA ASN A 2 -57.40 19.32 7.04
C ASN A 2 -57.26 17.80 6.85
N TYR A 3 -58.09 17.01 7.54
CA TYR A 3 -58.03 15.55 7.52
C TYR A 3 -58.17 14.94 6.12
N GLN A 4 -59.13 15.43 5.32
CA GLN A 4 -59.38 14.89 3.98
C GLN A 4 -58.20 15.11 3.04
N THR A 5 -57.61 16.30 3.05
CA THR A 5 -56.41 16.60 2.24
C THR A 5 -55.23 15.70 2.65
N ALA A 6 -55.02 15.49 3.95
CA ALA A 6 -53.96 14.61 4.42
C ALA A 6 -54.17 13.15 4.00
N LEU A 7 -55.42 12.68 4.04
CA LEU A 7 -55.76 11.32 3.63
C LEU A 7 -55.56 11.11 2.12
N GLU A 8 -55.96 12.07 1.28
CA GLU A 8 -55.74 11.99 -0.17
C GLU A 8 -54.24 12.01 -0.52
N GLN A 9 -53.41 12.77 0.21
CA GLN A 9 -51.95 12.72 0.04
C GLN A 9 -51.37 11.33 0.33
N ILE A 10 -51.89 10.65 1.37
CA ILE A 10 -51.45 9.30 1.72
C ILE A 10 -51.93 8.27 0.69
N LYS A 11 -53.17 8.38 0.20
CA LYS A 11 -53.69 7.47 -0.84
C LYS A 11 -52.95 7.60 -2.17
N GLY A 12 -52.57 8.82 -2.54
CA GLY A 12 -51.81 9.11 -3.76
C GLY A 12 -50.29 8.94 -3.61
N TYR A 13 -49.81 8.53 -2.44
CA TYR A 13 -48.38 8.32 -2.20
C TYR A 13 -47.90 7.05 -2.91
N GLU A 14 -46.86 7.18 -3.74
CA GLU A 14 -46.16 6.04 -4.33
C GLU A 14 -45.04 5.57 -3.38
N PRO A 15 -45.17 4.38 -2.77
CA PRO A 15 -44.20 3.89 -1.81
C PRO A 15 -42.95 3.31 -2.47
N HIS A 16 -41.81 3.43 -1.80
CA HIS A 16 -40.55 2.78 -2.15
C HIS A 16 -40.64 1.26 -1.97
N PHE A 17 -41.27 0.80 -0.88
CA PHE A 17 -41.56 -0.61 -0.65
C PHE A 17 -43.00 -0.95 -1.05
N GLN A 18 -43.18 -2.06 -1.78
CA GLN A 18 -44.50 -2.46 -2.28
C GLN A 18 -45.53 -2.62 -1.14
N ASP A 19 -45.11 -3.13 0.02
CA ASP A 19 -45.96 -3.39 1.19
C ASP A 19 -46.24 -2.16 2.07
N TYR A 20 -45.92 -0.95 1.58
CA TYR A 20 -46.22 0.33 2.24
C TYR A 20 -47.26 1.17 1.48
N ASN A 21 -47.95 0.58 0.50
CA ASN A 21 -49.09 1.25 -0.12
C ASN A 21 -50.27 1.38 0.84
N TYR A 22 -51.20 2.29 0.53
CA TYR A 22 -52.34 2.58 1.41
C TYR A 22 -53.19 1.36 1.74
N VAL A 23 -53.42 0.46 0.78
CA VAL A 23 -54.26 -0.74 0.95
C VAL A 23 -53.59 -1.73 1.89
N ASP A 24 -52.29 -1.96 1.73
CA ASP A 24 -51.54 -2.87 2.60
C ASP A 24 -51.44 -2.32 4.02
N LEU A 25 -51.20 -1.02 4.18
CA LEU A 25 -51.18 -0.38 5.50
C LEU A 25 -52.56 -0.35 6.17
N LEU A 26 -53.67 -0.30 5.42
CA LEU A 26 -55.02 -0.43 5.99
C LEU A 26 -55.21 -1.79 6.69
N SER A 27 -54.63 -2.86 6.14
CA SER A 27 -54.79 -4.23 6.68
C SER A 27 -54.22 -4.39 8.10
N ILE A 28 -53.29 -3.53 8.51
CA ILE A 28 -52.58 -3.61 9.80
C ILE A 28 -53.07 -2.61 10.86
N LYS A 29 -54.32 -2.13 10.75
CA LYS A 29 -54.96 -1.17 11.67
C LYS A 29 -54.21 0.17 11.77
N SER A 30 -53.70 0.66 10.65
CA SER A 30 -53.01 1.95 10.59
C SER A 30 -53.92 3.14 10.92
N LYS A 31 -53.33 4.19 11.48
CA LYS A 31 -54.00 5.44 11.84
C LYS A 31 -53.26 6.63 11.23
N LEU A 32 -54.03 7.64 10.82
CA LEU A 32 -53.48 8.92 10.35
C LEU A 32 -53.20 9.83 11.56
N LYS A 33 -51.97 10.32 11.66
CA LYS A 33 -51.53 11.34 12.63
C LYS A 33 -51.03 12.56 11.84
N ILE A 34 -51.68 13.69 12.06
CA ILE A 34 -51.38 14.96 11.39
C ILE A 34 -50.70 15.89 12.41
N ALA A 35 -49.55 16.43 12.06
CA ALA A 35 -48.86 17.47 12.82
C ALA A 35 -48.51 18.64 11.89
N ASN A 36 -48.12 19.78 12.46
CA ASN A 36 -47.84 20.99 11.68
C ASN A 36 -46.82 20.76 10.54
N ASN A 37 -45.83 19.89 10.78
CA ASN A 37 -44.70 19.70 9.87
C ASN A 37 -44.64 18.32 9.22
N TYR A 38 -45.53 17.38 9.56
CA TYR A 38 -45.53 16.03 9.00
C TYR A 38 -46.90 15.36 9.01
N LEU A 39 -47.06 14.40 8.12
CA LEU A 39 -48.12 13.39 8.10
C LEU A 39 -47.51 12.03 8.43
N TYR A 40 -48.17 11.26 9.27
CA TYR A 40 -47.82 9.87 9.55
C TYR A 40 -49.03 8.97 9.31
N TYR A 41 -48.83 7.87 8.60
CA TYR A 41 -49.83 6.84 8.42
C TYR A 41 -49.21 5.47 8.69
N GLY A 42 -49.66 4.83 9.77
CA GLY A 42 -49.11 3.57 10.23
C GLY A 42 -49.67 3.14 11.57
N GLN A 43 -49.09 2.10 12.15
CA GLN A 43 -49.58 1.55 13.42
C GLN A 43 -49.22 2.49 14.59
N LEU A 44 -50.12 2.56 15.58
CA LEU A 44 -49.88 3.32 16.81
C LEU A 44 -50.04 2.40 18.01
N PHE A 45 -49.11 2.52 18.97
CA PHE A 45 -49.21 1.92 20.29
C PHE A 45 -49.09 3.03 21.34
N ASN A 46 -50.06 3.15 22.25
CA ASN A 46 -50.14 4.26 23.23
C ASN A 46 -49.95 5.66 22.62
N ASN A 47 -50.55 5.90 21.44
CA ASN A 47 -50.43 7.15 20.65
C ASN A 47 -49.01 7.48 20.10
N LEU A 48 -48.04 6.58 20.28
CA LEU A 48 -46.70 6.66 19.70
C LEU A 48 -46.65 5.85 18.39
N LYS A 49 -45.83 6.29 17.42
CA LYS A 49 -45.56 5.55 16.18
C LYS A 49 -44.95 4.19 16.54
N HIS A 50 -45.52 3.13 16.01
CA HIS A 50 -45.09 1.76 16.28
C HIS A 50 -45.28 0.89 15.04
N GLY A 51 -44.63 -0.27 14.97
CA GLY A 51 -44.78 -1.20 13.86
C GLY A 51 -44.48 -0.54 12.52
N ARG A 52 -45.23 -0.84 11.47
CA ARG A 52 -44.99 -0.26 10.14
C ARG A 52 -45.70 1.07 9.96
N GLY A 53 -45.05 2.01 9.28
CA GLY A 53 -45.71 3.23 8.85
C GLY A 53 -44.87 4.10 7.92
N ILE A 54 -45.57 5.00 7.24
CA ILE A 54 -44.99 6.04 6.41
C ILE A 54 -45.04 7.39 7.12
N LEU A 55 -43.99 8.19 6.96
CA LEU A 55 -43.92 9.56 7.42
C LEU A 55 -43.55 10.47 6.26
N LEU A 56 -44.39 11.46 5.98
CA LEU A 56 -44.19 12.49 4.95
C LEU A 56 -44.02 13.84 5.65
N SER A 57 -42.84 14.44 5.54
CA SER A 57 -42.57 15.76 6.10
C SER A 57 -42.80 16.86 5.08
N SER A 58 -43.25 18.01 5.56
CA SER A 58 -43.42 19.24 4.76
C SER A 58 -42.14 19.72 4.06
N ASN A 59 -40.96 19.41 4.60
CA ASN A 59 -39.66 19.73 4.01
C ASN A 59 -39.18 18.72 2.94
N GLY A 60 -40.04 17.79 2.51
CA GLY A 60 -39.71 16.77 1.52
C GLY A 60 -39.07 15.50 2.08
N ARG A 61 -38.74 15.43 3.39
CA ARG A 61 -38.26 14.20 4.03
C ARG A 61 -39.35 13.14 4.01
N ARG A 62 -38.98 11.92 3.62
CA ARG A 62 -39.88 10.74 3.63
C ARG A 62 -39.24 9.60 4.39
N TYR A 63 -40.05 8.82 5.09
CA TYR A 63 -39.61 7.58 5.71
C TYR A 63 -40.68 6.50 5.57
N GLU A 64 -40.24 5.31 5.22
CA GLU A 64 -41.03 4.09 5.17
C GLU A 64 -40.31 3.05 6.00
N GLY A 65 -40.94 2.52 7.04
CA GLY A 65 -40.25 1.51 7.82
C GLY A 65 -40.92 1.18 9.13
N HIS A 66 -40.14 0.44 9.92
CA HIS A 66 -40.52 0.02 11.24
C HIS A 66 -40.24 1.12 12.28
N TRP A 67 -41.15 1.22 13.23
CA TRP A 67 -41.17 2.19 14.31
C TRP A 67 -41.26 1.46 15.64
N ASN A 68 -40.58 2.00 16.65
CA ASN A 68 -40.78 1.63 18.04
C ASN A 68 -40.81 2.90 18.89
N GLU A 69 -41.94 3.18 19.53
CA GLU A 69 -42.11 4.31 20.47
C GLU A 69 -41.64 5.66 19.89
N ASP A 70 -42.19 6.05 18.73
CA ASP A 70 -41.84 7.28 17.99
C ASP A 70 -40.43 7.32 17.36
N GLU A 71 -39.60 6.30 17.55
CA GLU A 71 -38.28 6.16 16.94
C GLU A 71 -38.28 5.17 15.77
N LYS A 72 -37.42 5.42 14.79
CA LYS A 72 -37.18 4.44 13.71
C LYS A 72 -36.42 3.26 14.29
N ASN A 73 -36.92 2.06 14.08
CA ASN A 73 -36.34 0.85 14.65
C ASN A 73 -36.64 -0.34 13.75
N GLY A 74 -35.63 -1.08 13.31
CA GLY A 74 -35.77 -2.14 12.32
C GLY A 74 -35.51 -1.66 10.90
N TYR A 75 -35.97 -2.41 9.90
CA TYR A 75 -35.69 -2.10 8.49
C TYR A 75 -36.57 -0.95 7.97
N GLY A 76 -35.97 -0.05 7.19
CA GLY A 76 -36.70 1.03 6.52
C GLY A 76 -35.88 1.77 5.46
N TRP A 77 -36.57 2.65 4.74
CA TRP A 77 -36.05 3.56 3.73
C TRP A 77 -36.34 5.00 4.12
N GLU A 78 -35.39 5.89 3.86
CA GLU A 78 -35.49 7.32 4.11
C GLU A 78 -34.99 8.11 2.91
N LEU A 79 -35.80 9.08 2.47
CA LEU A 79 -35.39 10.17 1.60
C LEU A 79 -35.19 11.43 2.44
N LEU A 80 -33.99 12.00 2.39
CA LEU A 80 -33.63 13.24 3.06
C LEU A 80 -34.00 14.45 2.18
N PRO A 81 -34.25 15.63 2.79
CA PRO A 81 -34.60 16.85 2.04
C PRO A 81 -33.57 17.27 0.97
N ASN A 82 -32.30 16.90 1.16
CA ASN A 82 -31.23 17.20 0.20
C ASN A 82 -31.17 16.21 -0.97
N GLY A 83 -32.07 15.21 -1.03
CA GLY A 83 -32.09 14.17 -2.05
C GLY A 83 -31.28 12.92 -1.72
N SER A 84 -30.47 12.92 -0.66
CA SER A 84 -29.78 11.72 -0.18
C SER A 84 -30.78 10.69 0.34
N GLN A 85 -30.43 9.41 0.24
CA GLN A 85 -31.29 8.30 0.63
C GLN A 85 -30.56 7.30 1.51
N TYR A 86 -31.27 6.68 2.44
CA TYR A 86 -30.79 5.53 3.21
C TYR A 86 -31.80 4.40 3.15
N GLU A 87 -31.34 3.20 2.84
CA GLU A 87 -32.11 1.97 2.95
C GLU A 87 -31.35 0.97 3.83
N GLY A 88 -31.95 0.53 4.91
CA GLY A 88 -31.30 -0.42 5.81
C GLY A 88 -31.93 -0.49 7.18
N TYR A 89 -31.17 -1.07 8.11
CA TYR A 89 -31.62 -1.18 9.50
C TYR A 89 -31.42 0.13 10.26
N TYR A 90 -32.32 0.38 11.20
CA TYR A 90 -32.31 1.48 12.15
C TYR A 90 -32.35 0.95 13.58
N PHE A 91 -31.71 1.68 14.49
CA PHE A 91 -31.82 1.48 15.93
C PHE A 91 -31.80 2.85 16.62
N HIS A 92 -32.77 3.11 17.50
CA HIS A 92 -32.98 4.42 18.14
C HIS A 92 -32.90 5.60 17.17
N GLY A 93 -33.63 5.51 16.04
CA GLY A 93 -33.70 6.58 15.06
C GLY A 93 -32.48 6.72 14.14
N LYS A 94 -31.41 5.94 14.33
CA LYS A 94 -30.15 6.05 13.59
C LYS A 94 -29.85 4.83 12.72
N PRO A 95 -29.17 4.98 11.57
CA PRO A 95 -28.61 3.86 10.81
C PRO A 95 -27.83 2.90 11.70
N HIS A 96 -28.14 1.61 11.63
CA HIS A 96 -27.49 0.57 12.43
C HIS A 96 -27.52 -0.74 11.64
N GLY A 97 -26.59 -1.67 11.87
CA GLY A 97 -26.53 -2.93 11.14
C GLY A 97 -26.21 -2.71 9.65
N LYS A 98 -26.82 -3.49 8.75
CA LYS A 98 -26.55 -3.38 7.31
C LYS A 98 -27.41 -2.28 6.67
N GLY A 99 -26.81 -1.49 5.79
CA GLY A 99 -27.55 -0.47 5.05
C GLY A 99 -26.78 0.11 3.87
N LYS A 100 -27.54 0.72 2.96
CA LYS A 100 -27.08 1.46 1.80
C LYS A 100 -27.43 2.93 1.97
N PHE A 101 -26.43 3.80 1.93
CA PHE A 101 -26.62 5.24 1.85
C PHE A 101 -26.22 5.74 0.47
N ILE A 102 -27.08 6.49 -0.19
CA ILE A 102 -26.83 7.15 -1.47
C ILE A 102 -26.81 8.65 -1.20
N TRP A 103 -25.69 9.30 -1.47
CA TRP A 103 -25.59 10.75 -1.37
C TRP A 103 -26.26 11.41 -2.59
N ALA A 104 -26.76 12.63 -2.42
CA ALA A 104 -27.40 13.40 -3.48
C ALA A 104 -26.51 13.62 -4.72
N ASN A 105 -25.18 13.56 -4.57
CA ASN A 105 -24.21 13.64 -5.65
C ASN A 105 -24.07 12.32 -6.45
N GLY A 106 -24.74 11.24 -6.04
CA GLY A 106 -24.68 9.91 -6.67
C GLY A 106 -23.65 8.96 -6.09
N GLU A 107 -22.79 9.41 -5.16
CA GLU A 107 -21.93 8.50 -4.40
C GLU A 107 -22.79 7.57 -3.54
N TYR A 108 -22.26 6.40 -3.18
CA TYR A 108 -22.96 5.53 -2.26
C TYR A 108 -22.03 4.68 -1.38
N TYR A 109 -22.55 4.28 -0.24
CA TYR A 109 -21.93 3.34 0.68
C TYR A 109 -22.89 2.20 0.94
N VAL A 110 -22.40 0.96 0.84
CA VAL A 110 -23.12 -0.25 1.23
C VAL A 110 -22.26 -0.97 2.25
N GLY A 111 -22.77 -1.16 3.46
CA GLY A 111 -21.99 -1.82 4.49
C GLY A 111 -22.65 -1.82 5.83
N GLU A 112 -21.83 -2.02 6.84
CA GLU A 112 -22.22 -2.01 8.24
C GLU A 112 -22.22 -0.57 8.79
N TRP A 113 -23.15 -0.35 9.70
CA TRP A 113 -23.43 0.91 10.39
C TRP A 113 -23.57 0.63 11.88
N ASN A 114 -23.09 1.54 12.71
CA ASN A 114 -23.29 1.51 14.14
C ASN A 114 -23.74 2.89 14.61
N MET A 115 -25.02 3.08 14.96
CA MET A 115 -25.51 4.35 15.52
C MET A 115 -25.21 5.58 14.63
N GLY A 116 -25.36 5.42 13.32
CA GLY A 116 -25.17 6.48 12.32
C GLY A 116 -23.75 6.64 11.80
N ILE A 117 -22.78 5.85 12.29
CA ILE A 117 -21.40 5.84 11.77
C ILE A 117 -21.12 4.56 10.97
N ARG A 118 -20.34 4.66 9.89
CA ARG A 118 -19.85 3.51 9.13
C ARG A 118 -18.81 2.76 9.97
N GLU A 119 -19.02 1.47 10.12
CA GLU A 119 -18.23 0.55 10.97
C GLU A 119 -18.17 -0.81 10.27
N GLY A 120 -17.24 -1.70 10.63
CA GLY A 120 -17.23 -3.07 10.11
C GLY A 120 -16.84 -3.16 8.63
N GLN A 121 -17.46 -4.05 7.87
CA GLN A 121 -17.18 -4.18 6.42
C GLN A 121 -18.07 -3.26 5.60
N GLY A 122 -17.50 -2.66 4.55
CA GLY A 122 -18.27 -1.80 3.67
C GLY A 122 -17.59 -1.46 2.36
N ILE A 123 -18.43 -1.15 1.38
CA ILE A 123 -18.06 -0.70 0.05
C ILE A 123 -18.50 0.75 -0.08
N TRP A 124 -17.57 1.62 -0.45
CA TRP A 124 -17.86 3.00 -0.86
C TRP A 124 -17.54 3.16 -2.34
N CYS A 125 -18.50 3.68 -3.08
CA CYS A 125 -18.32 4.09 -4.46
C CYS A 125 -18.40 5.61 -4.53
N GLY A 126 -17.27 6.22 -4.85
CA GLY A 126 -17.14 7.65 -5.07
C GLY A 126 -17.49 8.04 -6.50
N LEU A 127 -17.27 9.31 -6.81
CA LEU A 127 -17.40 9.82 -8.17
C LEU A 127 -16.24 9.34 -9.06
N ASN A 128 -16.41 9.44 -10.39
CA ASN A 128 -15.36 9.18 -11.38
C ASN A 128 -14.72 7.77 -11.31
N GLY A 129 -15.45 6.78 -10.78
CA GLY A 129 -14.97 5.40 -10.63
C GLY A 129 -14.04 5.18 -9.44
N GLU A 130 -13.97 6.13 -8.50
CA GLU A 130 -13.35 5.87 -7.19
C GLU A 130 -14.15 4.81 -6.43
N TYR A 131 -13.42 3.90 -5.79
CA TYR A 131 -14.02 2.73 -5.14
C TYR A 131 -13.16 2.28 -3.98
N TYR A 132 -13.77 2.01 -2.82
CA TYR A 132 -13.14 1.37 -1.68
C TYR A 132 -13.98 0.19 -1.22
N SER A 133 -13.33 -0.94 -0.91
CA SER A 133 -13.95 -2.10 -0.26
C SER A 133 -13.03 -2.62 0.82
N GLY A 134 -13.48 -2.57 2.07
CA GLY A 134 -12.67 -3.01 3.20
C GLY A 134 -13.28 -2.67 4.54
N GLN A 135 -12.42 -2.59 5.55
CA GLN A 135 -12.84 -2.33 6.92
C GLN A 135 -13.03 -0.84 7.18
N TRP A 136 -14.02 -0.53 8.00
CA TRP A 136 -14.40 0.81 8.41
C TRP A 136 -14.42 0.90 9.92
N LYS A 137 -13.93 2.02 10.45
CA LYS A 137 -14.05 2.36 11.86
C LYS A 137 -14.27 3.85 11.99
N SER A 138 -15.30 4.25 12.73
CA SER A 138 -15.60 5.67 12.97
C SER A 138 -15.64 6.50 11.67
N ASN A 139 -16.32 6.02 10.63
CA ASN A 139 -16.40 6.65 9.31
C ASN A 139 -15.11 6.70 8.47
N GLN A 140 -14.05 6.01 8.88
CA GLN A 140 -12.76 6.01 8.17
C GLN A 140 -12.40 4.62 7.67
N ALA A 141 -11.83 4.55 6.46
CA ALA A 141 -11.20 3.33 5.96
C ALA A 141 -10.02 2.95 6.86
N THR A 142 -9.99 1.70 7.28
CA THR A 142 -8.97 1.14 8.18
C THR A 142 -8.73 -0.32 7.82
N GLY A 143 -7.69 -0.93 8.39
CA GLY A 143 -7.41 -2.35 8.22
C GLY A 143 -7.20 -2.74 6.76
N PHE A 144 -7.44 -4.01 6.42
CA PHE A 144 -7.22 -4.50 5.06
C PHE A 144 -8.38 -4.09 4.12
N GLY A 145 -8.03 -3.60 2.93
CA GLY A 145 -9.01 -3.25 1.90
C GLY A 145 -8.41 -3.11 0.50
N GLU A 146 -9.30 -2.91 -0.46
CA GLU A 146 -9.00 -2.58 -1.85
C GLU A 146 -9.49 -1.15 -2.15
N TYR A 147 -8.65 -0.33 -2.76
CA TYR A 147 -8.96 1.04 -3.17
C TYR A 147 -8.57 1.28 -4.62
N ILE A 148 -9.50 1.81 -5.40
CA ILE A 148 -9.27 2.27 -6.78
C ILE A 148 -9.44 3.78 -6.80
N GLN A 149 -8.42 4.48 -7.28
CA GLN A 149 -8.43 5.92 -7.47
C GLN A 149 -7.65 6.29 -8.73
N ASN A 150 -8.27 7.09 -9.60
CA ASN A 150 -7.65 7.57 -10.85
C ASN A 150 -7.04 6.44 -11.71
N GLY A 151 -7.65 5.24 -11.69
CA GLY A 151 -7.17 4.05 -12.40
C GLY A 151 -6.08 3.25 -11.66
N ASN A 152 -5.46 3.80 -10.61
CA ASN A 152 -4.55 3.05 -9.75
C ASN A 152 -5.36 2.17 -8.80
N LYS A 153 -4.87 0.96 -8.53
CA LYS A 153 -5.46 0.01 -7.60
C LYS A 153 -4.48 -0.29 -6.48
N TYR A 154 -4.89 -0.10 -5.23
CA TYR A 154 -4.15 -0.51 -4.04
C TYR A 154 -4.90 -1.62 -3.32
N ILE A 155 -4.17 -2.64 -2.86
CA ILE A 155 -4.67 -3.71 -2.01
C ILE A 155 -3.73 -3.81 -0.82
N GLY A 156 -4.22 -3.57 0.39
CA GLY A 156 -3.37 -3.63 1.57
C GLY A 156 -4.01 -3.00 2.79
N ASN A 157 -3.18 -2.73 3.77
CA ASN A 157 -3.62 -2.15 5.03
C ASN A 157 -3.80 -0.62 4.93
N PHE A 158 -4.79 -0.11 5.65
CA PHE A 158 -5.17 1.28 5.77
C PHE A 158 -5.20 1.71 7.23
N LEU A 159 -4.86 2.97 7.47
CA LEU A 159 -5.10 3.66 8.73
C LEU A 159 -5.63 5.05 8.40
N GLN A 160 -6.89 5.31 8.76
CA GLN A 160 -7.56 6.59 8.55
C GLN A 160 -7.45 7.08 7.09
N TRP A 161 -7.84 6.22 6.14
CA TRP A 161 -7.72 6.43 4.68
C TRP A 161 -6.32 6.38 4.08
N LEU A 162 -5.25 6.41 4.89
CA LEU A 162 -3.88 6.35 4.39
C LEU A 162 -3.41 4.91 4.28
N LYS A 163 -2.73 4.57 3.19
CA LYS A 163 -2.00 3.31 3.04
C LYS A 163 -0.99 3.20 4.20
N ASN A 164 -1.00 2.08 4.91
CA ASN A 164 -0.19 1.90 6.11
C ASN A 164 0.10 0.42 6.31
N GLY A 165 1.33 0.02 6.63
CA GLY A 165 1.74 -1.38 6.70
C GLY A 165 1.91 -2.00 5.31
N GLU A 166 1.77 -3.33 5.22
CA GLU A 166 1.97 -4.04 3.96
C GLU A 166 0.85 -3.79 2.94
N GLY A 167 1.23 -3.62 1.68
CA GLY A 167 0.29 -3.47 0.56
C GLY A 167 0.94 -3.64 -0.81
N GLN A 168 0.08 -3.76 -1.82
CA GLN A 168 0.40 -3.81 -3.25
C GLN A 168 -0.31 -2.68 -3.97
N GLU A 169 0.39 -1.98 -4.86
CA GLU A 169 -0.17 -0.96 -5.72
C GLU A 169 0.11 -1.28 -7.19
N PHE A 170 -0.94 -1.19 -7.99
CA PHE A 170 -0.93 -1.34 -9.43
C PHE A 170 -1.25 0.03 -10.02
N PHE A 171 -0.28 0.60 -10.72
CA PHE A 171 -0.42 1.92 -11.30
C PHE A 171 -1.01 1.83 -12.70
N ASN A 172 -1.76 2.84 -13.10
CA ASN A 172 -2.38 2.90 -14.43
C ASN A 172 -1.35 2.96 -15.58
N ASN A 173 -0.11 3.36 -15.29
CA ASN A 173 1.01 3.32 -16.24
C ASN A 173 1.62 1.91 -16.41
N GLY A 174 1.13 0.91 -15.68
CA GLY A 174 1.63 -0.47 -15.70
C GLY A 174 2.71 -0.78 -14.66
N ASP A 175 3.20 0.23 -13.92
CA ASP A 175 4.12 0.01 -12.81
C ASP A 175 3.41 -0.74 -11.67
N LYS A 176 4.22 -1.37 -10.81
CA LYS A 176 3.75 -2.08 -9.62
C LYS A 176 4.68 -1.82 -8.45
N TYR A 177 4.11 -1.67 -7.26
CA TYR A 177 4.86 -1.68 -6.01
C TYR A 177 4.26 -2.70 -5.06
N GLN A 178 5.11 -3.45 -4.36
CA GLN A 178 4.72 -4.30 -3.24
C GLN A 178 5.67 -4.07 -2.08
N GLY A 179 5.14 -3.73 -0.91
CA GLY A 179 5.98 -3.51 0.26
C GLY A 179 5.25 -2.78 1.37
N ASN A 180 6.05 -2.23 2.27
CA ASN A 180 5.54 -1.48 3.41
C ASN A 180 5.20 -0.03 3.03
N TYR A 181 4.17 0.50 3.67
CA TYR A 181 3.71 1.88 3.58
C TYR A 181 3.66 2.53 4.95
N LEU A 182 3.93 3.83 4.99
CA LEU A 182 3.70 4.67 6.16
C LEU A 182 3.08 6.00 5.69
N ASN A 183 1.94 6.36 6.25
CA ASN A 183 1.22 7.60 5.95
C ASN A 183 0.99 7.84 4.44
N GLY A 184 0.65 6.77 3.70
CA GLY A 184 0.37 6.84 2.27
C GLY A 184 1.57 6.68 1.35
N LEU A 185 2.80 6.61 1.87
CA LEU A 185 4.04 6.55 1.09
C LEU A 185 4.78 5.22 1.30
N PRO A 186 5.47 4.68 0.26
CA PRO A 186 6.43 3.60 0.43
C PRO A 186 7.43 3.89 1.56
N HIS A 187 7.55 2.97 2.51
CA HIS A 187 8.42 3.13 3.68
C HIS A 187 8.82 1.76 4.21
N GLY A 188 10.10 1.53 4.49
CA GLY A 188 10.61 0.21 4.86
C GLY A 188 10.95 -0.62 3.62
N TYR A 189 10.98 -1.94 3.75
CA TYR A 189 11.35 -2.81 2.63
C TYR A 189 10.20 -2.95 1.62
N GLY A 190 10.54 -2.95 0.32
CA GLY A 190 9.60 -3.16 -0.77
C GLY A 190 10.28 -3.48 -2.10
N GLU A 191 9.45 -3.76 -3.09
CA GLU A 191 9.80 -4.05 -4.47
C GLU A 191 8.99 -3.14 -5.39
N TYR A 192 9.67 -2.51 -6.35
CA TYR A 192 9.05 -1.71 -7.39
C TYR A 192 9.42 -2.30 -8.74
N ILE A 193 8.42 -2.60 -9.56
CA ILE A 193 8.56 -3.09 -10.93
C ILE A 193 8.01 -2.02 -11.85
N TRP A 194 8.87 -1.45 -12.67
CA TRP A 194 8.45 -0.51 -13.70
C TRP A 194 7.84 -1.26 -14.88
N SER A 195 6.87 -0.65 -15.54
CA SER A 195 6.30 -1.10 -16.82
C SER A 195 7.34 -1.37 -17.92
N SER A 196 8.51 -0.73 -17.81
CA SER A 196 9.67 -0.98 -18.69
C SER A 196 10.37 -2.33 -18.48
N GLY A 197 10.03 -3.08 -17.42
CA GLY A 197 10.72 -4.30 -17.00
C GLY A 197 11.87 -4.06 -16.02
N ALA A 198 12.25 -2.81 -15.76
CA ALA A 198 13.18 -2.51 -14.67
C ALA A 198 12.55 -2.89 -13.33
N GLN A 199 13.39 -3.21 -12.35
CA GLN A 199 12.97 -3.62 -11.01
C GLN A 199 13.93 -3.09 -9.95
N PHE A 200 13.39 -2.75 -8.79
CA PHE A 200 14.13 -2.38 -7.60
C PHE A 200 13.59 -3.12 -6.40
N GLN A 201 14.48 -3.70 -5.61
CA GLN A 201 14.15 -4.36 -4.37
C GLN A 201 15.06 -3.80 -3.27
N GLY A 202 14.49 -3.22 -2.21
CA GLY A 202 15.29 -2.57 -1.17
C GLY A 202 14.45 -1.75 -0.21
N TYR A 203 15.13 -0.86 0.53
CA TYR A 203 14.45 0.02 1.47
C TYR A 203 13.96 1.31 0.81
N PHE A 204 12.85 1.81 1.33
CA PHE A 204 12.23 3.08 0.99
C PHE A 204 12.09 3.94 2.26
N LYS A 205 12.20 5.25 2.10
CA LYS A 205 11.90 6.24 3.14
C LYS A 205 11.15 7.39 2.48
N GLU A 206 9.92 7.62 2.94
CA GLU A 206 9.06 8.70 2.44
C GLU A 206 8.85 8.67 0.92
N GLY A 207 8.73 7.46 0.36
CA GLY A 207 8.52 7.25 -1.07
C GLY A 207 9.79 7.18 -1.92
N LEU A 208 10.97 7.49 -1.36
CA LEU A 208 12.25 7.47 -2.07
C LEU A 208 13.06 6.22 -1.72
N ARG A 209 13.84 5.68 -2.66
CA ARG A 209 14.79 4.59 -2.36
C ARG A 209 15.83 5.07 -1.36
N TYR A 210 16.09 4.26 -0.35
CA TYR A 210 16.96 4.56 0.77
C TYR A 210 17.69 3.30 1.22
N GLY A 211 18.83 3.44 1.89
CA GLY A 211 19.55 2.29 2.45
C GLY A 211 19.95 1.25 1.40
N LYS A 212 20.02 -0.02 1.78
CA LYS A 212 20.46 -1.08 0.86
C LYS A 212 19.36 -1.43 -0.16
N GLY A 213 19.76 -1.63 -1.41
CA GLY A 213 18.86 -2.12 -2.45
C GLY A 213 19.57 -2.70 -3.66
N ILE A 214 18.80 -3.41 -4.47
CA ILE A 214 19.20 -4.01 -5.73
C ILE A 214 18.29 -3.44 -6.82
N TRP A 215 18.89 -2.85 -7.84
CA TRP A 215 18.21 -2.41 -9.06
C TRP A 215 18.68 -3.27 -10.23
N ARG A 216 17.76 -3.63 -11.12
CA ARG A 216 18.06 -4.24 -12.42
C ARG A 216 17.27 -3.53 -13.51
N ARG A 217 17.86 -3.36 -14.69
CA ARG A 217 17.22 -2.71 -15.82
C ARG A 217 16.16 -3.57 -16.52
N SER A 218 16.33 -4.90 -16.46
CA SER A 218 15.40 -5.90 -16.99
C SER A 218 15.57 -7.20 -16.19
N GLU A 219 14.56 -8.07 -16.21
CA GLU A 219 14.69 -9.47 -15.78
C GLU A 219 15.53 -10.30 -16.75
N GLU A 220 15.52 -9.94 -18.03
CA GLU A 220 16.29 -10.63 -19.07
C GLU A 220 17.79 -10.35 -18.91
N LEU A 221 18.59 -11.41 -18.99
CA LEU A 221 20.05 -11.33 -18.89
C LEU A 221 20.72 -11.38 -20.27
N PRO A 222 21.86 -10.69 -20.45
CA PRO A 222 22.54 -9.84 -19.47
C PRO A 222 21.85 -8.47 -19.31
N THR A 223 21.93 -7.88 -18.11
CA THR A 223 21.28 -6.60 -17.79
C THR A 223 22.16 -5.69 -16.96
N ASP A 224 21.94 -4.39 -17.09
CA ASP A 224 22.53 -3.41 -16.17
C ASP A 224 21.92 -3.63 -14.78
N SER A 225 22.77 -3.71 -13.76
CA SER A 225 22.32 -3.88 -12.38
C SER A 225 23.20 -3.10 -11.40
N TYR A 226 22.60 -2.72 -10.28
CA TYR A 226 23.29 -2.08 -9.17
C TYR A 226 22.84 -2.70 -7.86
N GLN A 227 23.79 -3.05 -7.01
CA GLN A 227 23.57 -3.48 -5.64
C GLN A 227 24.38 -2.60 -4.71
N GLY A 228 23.75 -1.83 -3.83
CA GLY A 228 24.46 -0.91 -2.96
C GLY A 228 23.53 -0.07 -2.11
N HIS A 229 24.03 1.06 -1.60
CA HIS A 229 23.22 1.97 -0.80
C HIS A 229 22.60 3.09 -1.65
N TYR A 230 21.44 3.55 -1.20
CA TYR A 230 20.70 4.65 -1.76
C TYR A 230 20.47 5.70 -0.68
N ASP A 231 20.49 6.96 -1.09
CA ASP A 231 20.08 8.10 -0.29
C ASP A 231 19.27 9.04 -1.17
N GLU A 232 18.03 9.31 -0.79
CA GLU A 232 17.06 10.10 -1.56
C GLU A 232 17.04 9.75 -3.06
N ASP A 233 16.80 8.46 -3.38
CA ASP A 233 16.77 7.90 -4.74
C ASP A 233 18.11 7.84 -5.49
N LYS A 234 19.21 8.33 -4.92
CA LYS A 234 20.53 8.35 -5.56
C LYS A 234 21.43 7.27 -5.00
N LYS A 235 22.26 6.64 -5.83
CA LYS A 235 23.30 5.73 -5.34
C LYS A 235 24.27 6.49 -4.46
N ASN A 236 24.51 5.96 -3.27
CA ASN A 236 25.38 6.55 -2.26
C ASN A 236 26.15 5.43 -1.54
N GLY A 237 27.29 5.75 -0.92
CA GLY A 237 28.13 4.77 -0.24
C GLY A 237 28.64 3.63 -1.15
N PHE A 238 29.01 2.51 -0.54
CA PHE A 238 29.57 1.38 -1.30
C PHE A 238 28.49 0.64 -2.10
N GLY A 239 28.82 0.30 -3.36
CA GLY A 239 27.98 -0.51 -4.21
C GLY A 239 28.74 -1.22 -5.33
N VAL A 240 28.05 -2.14 -5.99
CA VAL A 240 28.51 -2.91 -7.14
C VAL A 240 27.58 -2.61 -8.31
N TYR A 241 28.11 -2.03 -9.37
CA TYR A 241 27.41 -1.84 -10.63
C TYR A 241 27.92 -2.87 -11.63
N LYS A 242 27.03 -3.62 -12.27
CA LYS A 242 27.35 -4.53 -13.38
C LYS A 242 26.67 -4.02 -14.63
N TRP A 243 27.42 -3.83 -15.70
CA TRP A 243 26.87 -3.47 -17.00
C TRP A 243 26.51 -4.73 -17.78
N ALA A 244 25.52 -4.63 -18.66
CA ALA A 244 25.10 -5.74 -19.53
C ALA A 244 26.25 -6.26 -20.42
N ASN A 245 27.22 -5.41 -20.76
CA ASN A 245 28.41 -5.80 -21.53
C ASN A 245 29.44 -6.62 -20.74
N GLY A 246 29.19 -6.92 -19.46
CA GLY A 246 30.10 -7.68 -18.59
C GLY A 246 31.06 -6.83 -17.75
N ASN A 247 31.16 -5.52 -17.98
CA ASN A 247 31.94 -4.66 -17.10
C ASN A 247 31.35 -4.64 -15.68
N VAL A 248 32.19 -4.45 -14.68
CA VAL A 248 31.79 -4.37 -13.26
C VAL A 248 32.56 -3.25 -12.56
N TYR A 249 31.87 -2.43 -11.79
CA TYR A 249 32.47 -1.48 -10.86
C TYR A 249 32.10 -1.84 -9.44
N LYS A 250 33.08 -1.89 -8.54
CA LYS A 250 32.89 -2.11 -7.10
C LYS A 250 33.56 -0.96 -6.37
N GLY A 251 32.80 -0.12 -5.67
CA GLY A 251 33.40 1.04 -5.01
C GLY A 251 32.39 1.98 -4.40
N GLN A 252 32.87 3.13 -3.95
CA GLN A 252 32.01 4.18 -3.40
C GLN A 252 31.23 4.89 -4.51
N PHE A 253 30.04 5.36 -4.15
CA PHE A 253 29.16 6.20 -4.94
C PHE A 253 28.78 7.43 -4.12
N MET A 254 28.61 8.56 -4.80
CA MET A 254 28.07 9.77 -4.22
C MET A 254 27.18 10.44 -5.25
N HIS A 255 25.89 10.57 -4.94
CA HIS A 255 24.88 11.16 -5.83
C HIS A 255 24.91 10.56 -7.25
N ASP A 256 24.85 9.22 -7.33
CA ASP A 256 24.92 8.42 -8.58
C ASP A 256 26.28 8.32 -9.26
N TYR A 257 27.25 9.17 -8.91
CA TYR A 257 28.60 9.12 -9.48
C TYR A 257 29.51 8.16 -8.73
N LYS A 258 30.37 7.45 -9.46
CA LYS A 258 31.51 6.74 -8.85
C LYS A 258 32.34 7.77 -8.08
N HIS A 259 32.61 7.47 -6.82
CA HIS A 259 33.36 8.32 -5.93
C HIS A 259 34.32 7.49 -5.07
N GLY A 260 35.22 8.12 -4.33
CA GLY A 260 36.15 7.46 -3.42
C GLY A 260 36.95 6.32 -4.06
N TYR A 261 37.41 5.36 -3.26
CA TYR A 261 38.12 4.21 -3.79
C TYR A 261 37.17 3.23 -4.51
N GLY A 262 37.59 2.71 -5.65
CA GLY A 262 36.84 1.70 -6.41
C GLY A 262 37.68 0.90 -7.40
N GLU A 263 37.17 -0.28 -7.75
CA GLU A 263 37.72 -1.24 -8.70
C GLU A 263 36.79 -1.38 -9.90
N MET A 264 37.31 -1.10 -11.10
CA MET A 264 36.67 -1.33 -12.38
C MET A 264 37.26 -2.59 -13.02
N ILE A 265 36.41 -3.56 -13.34
CA ILE A 265 36.75 -4.81 -14.01
C ILE A 265 36.07 -4.75 -15.39
N TYR A 266 36.86 -4.76 -16.45
CA TYR A 266 36.37 -4.73 -17.81
C TYR A 266 36.09 -6.15 -18.32
N PHE A 267 35.24 -6.26 -19.34
CA PHE A 267 34.84 -7.54 -19.92
C PHE A 267 36.02 -8.34 -20.51
N ASP A 268 37.10 -7.65 -20.88
CA ASP A 268 38.35 -8.23 -21.37
C ASP A 268 39.27 -8.75 -20.23
N GLY A 269 38.83 -8.62 -18.97
CA GLY A 269 39.59 -9.00 -17.78
C GLY A 269 40.52 -7.92 -17.23
N GLN A 270 40.64 -6.76 -17.89
CA GLN A 270 41.43 -5.65 -17.38
C GLN A 270 40.85 -5.14 -16.05
N VAL A 271 41.71 -4.89 -15.06
CA VAL A 271 41.32 -4.36 -13.76
C VAL A 271 42.00 -3.02 -13.50
N VAL A 272 41.20 -1.99 -13.22
CA VAL A 272 41.65 -0.64 -12.87
C VAL A 272 41.16 -0.29 -11.48
N LYS A 273 42.08 0.00 -10.56
CA LYS A 273 41.79 0.40 -9.19
C LYS A 273 42.22 1.85 -8.97
N GLY A 274 41.56 2.55 -8.04
CA GLY A 274 42.00 3.88 -7.65
C GLY A 274 40.88 4.75 -7.09
N ASN A 275 41.19 6.03 -6.92
CA ASN A 275 40.24 7.02 -6.43
C ASN A 275 39.44 7.63 -7.59
N TRP A 276 38.13 7.71 -7.40
CA TRP A 276 37.14 8.25 -8.33
C TRP A 276 36.54 9.55 -7.80
N GLU A 277 36.40 10.54 -8.67
CA GLU A 277 35.74 11.81 -8.37
C GLU A 277 34.78 12.15 -9.51
N GLN A 278 33.50 12.36 -9.18
CA GLN A 278 32.44 12.66 -10.14
C GLN A 278 32.42 11.70 -11.36
N GLY A 279 32.63 10.40 -11.10
CA GLY A 279 32.62 9.38 -12.14
C GLY A 279 33.95 9.20 -12.89
N LYS A 280 34.94 10.06 -12.66
CA LYS A 280 36.26 10.02 -13.32
C LYS A 280 37.32 9.47 -12.38
N LEU A 281 38.27 8.70 -12.92
CA LEU A 281 39.39 8.17 -12.15
C LEU A 281 40.49 9.25 -12.05
N VAL A 282 40.90 9.59 -10.82
CA VAL A 282 41.88 10.67 -10.55
C VAL A 282 43.26 10.13 -10.18
N ASN A 283 43.34 9.00 -9.44
CA ASN A 283 44.61 8.36 -9.05
C ASN A 283 44.63 6.89 -9.47
N GLN A 284 45.14 6.59 -10.67
CA GLN A 284 45.10 5.26 -11.27
C GLN A 284 46.18 4.32 -10.68
N ILE A 285 45.75 3.15 -10.21
CA ILE A 285 46.60 1.99 -9.92
C ILE A 285 46.14 0.86 -10.88
N ARG A 286 46.92 0.59 -11.93
CA ARG A 286 46.66 -0.56 -12.82
C ARG A 286 47.26 -1.82 -12.20
N THR A 287 46.48 -2.90 -12.11
CA THR A 287 47.02 -4.23 -11.81
C THR A 287 47.21 -4.96 -13.13
N GLN A 288 48.44 -5.39 -13.43
CA GLN A 288 48.76 -6.13 -14.65
C GLN A 288 48.10 -7.51 -14.65
N SER A 289 47.69 -7.99 -15.82
CA SER A 289 47.35 -9.39 -16.05
C SER A 289 48.60 -10.26 -15.93
N VAL A 290 48.49 -11.40 -15.23
CA VAL A 290 49.55 -12.42 -15.20
C VAL A 290 49.20 -13.49 -16.23
N GLU A 291 49.90 -13.50 -17.36
CA GLU A 291 49.85 -14.65 -18.26
C GLU A 291 50.75 -15.77 -17.72
N LYS A 292 50.16 -16.94 -17.44
CA LYS A 292 50.93 -18.16 -17.17
C LYS A 292 51.40 -18.73 -18.51
N ILE A 293 52.65 -18.46 -18.88
CA ILE A 293 53.27 -19.13 -20.03
C ILE A 293 53.74 -20.50 -19.56
N LYS A 294 53.16 -21.56 -20.13
CA LYS A 294 53.55 -22.95 -19.85
C LYS A 294 54.60 -23.37 -20.88
N ASN A 295 55.87 -23.31 -20.49
CA ASN A 295 56.95 -23.97 -21.22
C ASN A 295 57.57 -25.03 -20.32
N ASP A 296 57.91 -26.16 -20.92
CA ASP A 296 58.30 -27.42 -20.30
C ASP A 296 58.96 -27.27 -18.91
N ASN A 297 58.13 -27.58 -17.89
CA ASN A 297 58.46 -27.70 -16.47
C ASN A 297 58.96 -26.45 -15.70
N ASN A 298 58.77 -25.22 -16.21
CA ASN A 298 58.95 -24.01 -15.39
C ASN A 298 57.92 -22.91 -15.70
N TYR A 299 57.29 -22.36 -14.67
CA TYR A 299 56.45 -21.15 -14.79
C TYR A 299 57.35 -19.92 -14.88
N GLN A 300 57.38 -19.27 -16.04
CA GLN A 300 57.96 -17.93 -16.19
C GLN A 300 56.83 -16.89 -16.06
N ILE A 301 56.99 -15.94 -15.14
CA ILE A 301 56.09 -14.78 -15.01
C ILE A 301 56.64 -13.68 -15.93
N LYS A 302 55.95 -13.41 -17.04
CA LYS A 302 56.30 -12.30 -17.92
C LYS A 302 55.50 -11.06 -17.49
N ILE A 303 56.21 -10.07 -16.96
CA ILE A 303 55.69 -8.73 -16.67
C ILE A 303 55.73 -7.95 -17.99
N VAL A 304 54.57 -7.46 -18.44
CA VAL A 304 54.47 -6.61 -19.64
C VAL A 304 54.19 -5.18 -19.20
N ASP A 305 55.18 -4.32 -19.41
CA ASP A 305 55.25 -2.86 -19.32
C ASP A 305 55.31 -2.16 -17.95
N GLU A 306 56.21 -1.18 -17.89
CA GLU A 306 56.73 -0.46 -16.71
C GLU A 306 55.67 0.36 -15.96
N ILE A 307 55.65 0.21 -14.63
CA ILE A 307 54.84 1.01 -13.71
C ILE A 307 55.48 2.41 -13.57
N ASN A 308 54.68 3.46 -13.78
CA ASN A 308 55.11 4.84 -13.57
C ASN A 308 54.62 5.50 -12.26
N GLN A 309 54.12 4.74 -11.27
CA GLN A 309 53.93 5.23 -9.89
C GLN A 309 53.48 4.12 -8.92
N VAL A 310 54.12 4.06 -7.75
CA VAL A 310 53.68 3.29 -6.58
C VAL A 310 53.37 4.30 -5.46
N ALA A 311 52.14 4.26 -4.93
CA ALA A 311 51.78 5.01 -3.73
C ALA A 311 51.75 4.04 -2.54
N ILE A 312 52.63 4.25 -1.56
CA ILE A 312 52.60 3.55 -0.27
C ILE A 312 51.92 4.47 0.72
N ASN A 313 50.88 3.97 1.39
CA ASN A 313 50.19 4.69 2.45
C ASN A 313 50.68 4.13 3.79
N THR A 314 51.53 4.88 4.49
CA THR A 314 51.76 4.66 5.93
C THR A 314 51.05 5.76 6.69
N ASN A 315 50.40 5.38 7.78
CA ASN A 315 49.73 6.33 8.66
C ASN A 315 50.74 7.41 9.07
N GLU A 316 50.43 8.65 8.69
CA GLU A 316 50.94 9.92 9.21
C GLU A 316 51.89 10.81 8.38
N ASN A 317 52.44 10.45 7.21
CA ASN A 317 53.12 11.47 6.38
C ASN A 317 53.19 11.14 4.88
N ARG A 318 52.79 12.09 4.03
CA ARG A 318 52.94 12.03 2.57
C ARG A 318 54.41 12.22 2.20
N ILE A 319 55.09 11.17 1.73
CA ILE A 319 56.36 11.30 1.01
C ILE A 319 56.13 10.86 -0.44
N VAL A 320 56.33 11.79 -1.38
CA VAL A 320 56.35 11.50 -2.82
C VAL A 320 57.79 11.18 -3.19
N LEU A 321 58.13 9.91 -3.40
CA LEU A 321 59.42 9.52 -3.99
C LEU A 321 59.21 9.18 -5.47
N LYS A 322 59.83 9.96 -6.36
CA LYS A 322 60.07 9.54 -7.74
C LYS A 322 61.12 8.43 -7.71
N ILE A 323 60.72 7.19 -8.02
CA ILE A 323 61.69 6.12 -8.25
C ILE A 323 62.21 6.28 -9.67
N SER A 324 63.21 7.14 -9.85
CA SER A 324 64.09 7.12 -11.02
C SER A 324 65.56 6.89 -10.69
N GLU A 325 65.91 6.53 -9.44
CA GLU A 325 67.33 6.37 -9.05
C GLU A 325 67.70 5.10 -8.27
N VAL A 326 66.78 4.15 -7.96
CA VAL A 326 67.12 3.01 -7.07
C VAL A 326 67.22 1.63 -7.75
N ALA A 327 67.01 1.49 -9.06
CA ALA A 327 67.15 0.17 -9.72
C ALA A 327 68.21 0.10 -10.83
N LYS A 328 69.29 0.90 -10.74
CA LYS A 328 70.54 0.61 -11.47
C LYS A 328 71.56 -0.20 -10.66
N GLN A 329 71.31 -0.53 -9.40
CA GLN A 329 72.26 -1.33 -8.63
C GLN A 329 71.55 -2.24 -7.62
N SER A 330 72.14 -3.42 -7.45
CA SER A 330 71.98 -4.42 -6.39
C SER A 330 70.92 -5.51 -6.57
N ASN A 331 71.42 -6.66 -7.04
CA ASN A 331 71.03 -7.99 -6.58
C ASN A 331 70.81 -7.97 -5.06
N ILE A 332 69.57 -8.16 -4.60
CA ILE A 332 69.30 -8.51 -3.20
C ILE A 332 68.32 -9.69 -3.21
N GLN A 333 68.84 -10.86 -2.82
CA GLN A 333 68.05 -12.02 -2.41
C GLN A 333 67.46 -11.74 -1.03
N TYR A 334 66.15 -11.91 -0.86
CA TYR A 334 65.56 -12.08 0.47
C TYR A 334 64.95 -13.47 0.58
N THR A 335 65.51 -14.26 1.48
CA THR A 335 64.84 -15.40 2.12
C THR A 335 64.56 -15.00 3.57
N SER A 336 63.33 -15.20 4.03
CA SER A 336 63.06 -15.78 5.36
C SER A 336 61.57 -15.80 5.67
N ASN A 337 61.15 -16.99 6.07
CA ASN A 337 59.91 -17.33 6.74
C ASN A 337 59.65 -16.43 7.96
N HIS A 338 58.37 -16.07 8.19
CA HIS A 338 57.76 -16.19 9.51
C HIS A 338 56.22 -16.21 9.38
N LYS A 339 55.63 -17.31 9.84
CA LYS A 339 54.21 -17.43 10.17
C LYS A 339 53.99 -16.71 11.50
N GLU A 340 53.03 -15.79 11.56
CA GLU A 340 52.29 -15.54 12.79
C GLU A 340 50.91 -14.93 12.51
N LYS A 341 49.89 -15.52 13.14
CA LYS A 341 48.50 -15.06 13.16
C LYS A 341 48.40 -13.90 14.13
N VAL A 342 47.72 -12.81 13.76
CA VAL A 342 47.18 -11.85 14.74
C VAL A 342 45.76 -11.42 14.34
N ASN A 343 44.90 -11.40 15.37
CA ASN A 343 43.44 -11.27 15.34
C ASN A 343 42.91 -9.93 14.82
N PHE A 344 41.71 -9.97 14.23
CA PHE A 344 40.90 -8.80 13.94
C PHE A 344 40.25 -8.27 15.23
N LEU A 345 40.52 -7.01 15.60
CA LEU A 345 39.77 -6.24 16.58
C LEU A 345 39.13 -5.04 15.87
N TYR A 346 37.79 -5.00 15.86
CA TYR A 346 37.01 -3.80 15.54
C TYR A 346 37.09 -2.83 16.73
N PRO A 347 37.29 -1.51 16.52
CA PRO A 347 37.01 -0.53 17.56
C PRO A 347 35.60 0.07 17.37
N SER A 348 34.72 -0.22 18.33
CA SER A 348 33.60 0.62 18.72
C SER A 348 34.08 1.68 19.71
N ILE A 349 33.73 2.96 19.52
CA ILE A 349 33.74 3.96 20.61
C ILE A 349 32.50 4.85 20.51
N TYR A 350 31.82 4.96 21.65
CA TYR A 350 30.63 5.75 21.97
C TYR A 350 30.99 7.17 22.46
N GLU A 351 30.08 8.11 22.17
CA GLU A 351 29.65 9.38 22.80
C GLU A 351 30.36 10.00 24.05
N ASN A 352 30.40 11.35 24.15
CA ASN A 352 29.34 12.19 24.82
C ASN A 352 29.74 13.65 25.16
N LYS A 353 28.77 14.58 25.01
CA LYS A 353 28.28 15.63 25.96
C LYS A 353 27.65 16.82 25.18
N LYS A 354 26.31 17.01 25.21
CA LYS A 354 25.39 17.61 26.21
C LYS A 354 25.22 19.14 26.10
N TYR A 355 23.99 19.59 25.83
CA TYR A 355 23.21 20.67 26.48
C TYR A 355 21.75 20.52 25.97
N SER A 356 20.84 19.89 26.74
CA SER A 356 19.89 20.43 27.74
C SER A 356 18.64 21.12 27.15
N GLN A 357 17.51 20.66 27.67
CA GLN A 357 16.11 20.98 27.37
C GLN A 357 15.73 22.46 27.54
N ILE A 358 14.67 22.90 26.83
CA ILE A 358 13.50 23.62 27.38
C ILE A 358 12.38 23.73 26.31
N SER A 359 11.16 23.30 26.69
CA SER A 359 9.77 23.67 26.31
C SER A 359 9.26 23.75 24.85
N ASN A 360 8.17 23.02 24.59
CA ASN A 360 7.06 23.34 23.65
C ASN A 360 6.34 24.66 24.06
N PRO A 361 5.53 25.37 23.23
CA PRO A 361 4.67 24.83 22.15
C PRO A 361 4.46 25.70 20.87
N SER A 362 3.78 25.07 19.90
CA SER A 362 2.88 25.67 18.89
C SER A 362 3.46 26.35 17.62
N THR A 363 2.68 26.21 16.55
CA THR A 363 2.76 26.85 15.21
C THR A 363 3.84 26.39 14.24
N GLN A 364 3.43 25.54 13.28
CA GLN A 364 3.79 25.71 11.87
C GLN A 364 2.78 24.97 10.96
N GLN A 365 1.58 25.55 10.88
CA GLN A 365 0.92 25.69 9.58
C GLN A 365 1.85 26.48 8.66
N THR A 366 1.69 26.30 7.34
CA THR A 366 2.49 26.89 6.25
C THR A 366 3.84 26.23 5.96
N ASN A 367 3.80 25.10 5.24
CA ASN A 367 4.56 24.97 3.98
C ASN A 367 3.90 23.89 3.12
N ARG A 368 2.63 24.18 2.80
CA ARG A 368 1.76 23.43 1.91
C ARG A 368 1.64 24.21 0.60
N THR A 369 2.74 24.36 -0.13
CA THR A 369 2.74 24.75 -1.55
C THR A 369 4.15 24.59 -2.10
N LYS A 370 4.28 23.99 -3.29
CA LYS A 370 5.52 23.69 -4.04
C LYS A 370 6.11 22.28 -3.86
N LYS A 371 5.31 21.22 -4.06
CA LYS A 371 5.85 19.99 -4.70
C LYS A 371 4.80 19.06 -5.32
N LEU A 372 3.81 19.60 -6.01
CA LEU A 372 2.82 18.80 -6.75
C LEU A 372 2.35 19.56 -7.99
N ILE A 373 3.16 19.54 -9.06
CA ILE A 373 2.72 19.86 -10.42
C ILE A 373 3.47 18.97 -11.42
N ARG A 374 2.70 18.44 -12.38
CA ARG A 374 2.97 17.51 -13.50
C ARG A 374 2.75 16.05 -13.07
N ILE A 375 1.77 15.34 -13.61
CA ILE A 375 1.40 15.23 -15.03
C ILE A 375 -0.13 15.18 -15.20
N LYS A 376 -0.64 15.91 -16.20
CA LYS A 376 -2.03 15.91 -16.69
C LYS A 376 -2.06 15.35 -18.12
N GLN A 377 -3.15 14.65 -18.43
CA GLN A 377 -3.69 14.24 -19.75
C GLN A 377 -2.96 13.05 -20.42
N TYR A 378 -3.61 11.99 -20.91
CA TYR A 378 -4.78 11.94 -21.80
C TYR A 378 -5.71 10.70 -21.60
N THR A 379 -6.81 10.74 -22.34
CA THR A 379 -8.16 10.19 -22.19
C THR A 379 -8.46 8.74 -22.59
N LYS A 380 -9.56 8.24 -22.00
CA LYS A 380 -10.65 7.38 -22.50
C LYS A 380 -10.32 6.31 -23.57
N GLU A 381 -10.48 5.05 -23.18
CA GLU A 381 -11.49 4.11 -23.74
C GLU A 381 -11.36 2.74 -23.06
N ARG A 382 -12.13 2.51 -21.99
CA ARG A 382 -12.59 1.20 -21.49
C ARG A 382 -13.48 1.38 -20.26
N GLN A 383 -14.54 2.17 -20.42
CA GLN A 383 -15.59 2.29 -19.41
C GLN A 383 -16.87 1.65 -19.96
N LEU A 384 -16.96 0.32 -19.88
CA LEU A 384 -18.22 -0.43 -20.03
C LEU A 384 -17.92 -1.93 -19.79
N SER A 385 -17.65 -2.30 -18.53
CA SER A 385 -17.82 -3.70 -18.09
C SER A 385 -17.84 -3.90 -16.57
N LYS A 386 -17.37 -2.94 -15.75
CA LYS A 386 -17.32 -3.10 -14.28
C LYS A 386 -18.40 -2.38 -13.48
N SER A 387 -19.23 -1.54 -14.12
CA SER A 387 -20.44 -0.97 -13.49
C SER A 387 -21.57 -1.99 -13.30
N GLN A 388 -21.52 -3.14 -14.00
CA GLN A 388 -22.54 -4.19 -13.90
C GLN A 388 -22.34 -5.16 -12.73
N GLU A 389 -21.15 -5.20 -12.11
CA GLU A 389 -20.93 -6.00 -10.89
C GLU A 389 -21.43 -5.27 -9.63
N CYS A 390 -21.45 -3.94 -9.64
CA CYS A 390 -21.98 -3.11 -8.55
C CYS A 390 -23.51 -3.19 -8.39
N ALA A 391 -24.24 -3.60 -9.43
CA ALA A 391 -25.69 -3.74 -9.40
C ALA A 391 -26.19 -5.05 -8.76
N LYS A 392 -25.30 -6.00 -8.42
CA LYS A 392 -25.68 -7.33 -7.90
C LYS A 392 -25.65 -7.46 -6.38
N ALA A 393 -25.26 -6.41 -5.65
CA ALA A 393 -25.15 -6.42 -4.20
C ALA A 393 -26.45 -5.98 -3.48
N PHE A 394 -27.60 -6.51 -3.90
CA PHE A 394 -28.81 -6.58 -3.07
C PHE A 394 -29.81 -7.55 -3.70
N LYS A 395 -29.99 -8.73 -3.12
CA LYS A 395 -31.25 -9.48 -3.22
C LYS A 395 -31.82 -9.57 -1.80
N PRO A 396 -33.06 -9.13 -1.55
CA PRO A 396 -33.70 -9.38 -0.26
C PRO A 396 -33.82 -10.89 -0.06
N ALA A 397 -33.59 -11.35 1.17
CA ALA A 397 -33.83 -12.74 1.55
C ALA A 397 -35.34 -13.05 1.36
N PRO A 398 -35.71 -14.12 0.64
CA PRO A 398 -37.10 -14.57 0.65
C PRO A 398 -37.45 -15.12 2.03
N GLN A 399 -38.65 -14.80 2.50
CA GLN A 399 -39.24 -15.42 3.67
C GLN A 399 -39.34 -16.94 3.48
N ILE A 400 -39.13 -17.66 4.57
CA ILE A 400 -39.09 -19.12 4.64
C ILE A 400 -40.47 -19.69 4.32
N GLU A 401 -40.57 -20.47 3.24
CA GLU A 401 -41.51 -21.60 3.14
C GLU A 401 -40.71 -22.86 2.79
N LEU A 402 -40.85 -23.87 3.65
CA LEU A 402 -40.28 -25.21 3.48
C LEU A 402 -40.97 -25.91 2.31
N THR A 403 -40.25 -26.19 1.23
CA THR A 403 -40.54 -27.36 0.36
C THR A 403 -39.27 -27.96 -0.22
N GLU A 404 -39.17 -29.28 -0.16
CA GLU A 404 -38.11 -30.07 -0.77
C GLU A 404 -38.21 -30.02 -2.30
N ARG A 405 -37.41 -29.15 -2.95
CA ARG A 405 -36.87 -29.34 -4.32
C ARG A 405 -36.12 -28.08 -4.79
N SER A 406 -34.84 -27.98 -4.46
CA SER A 406 -33.83 -27.27 -5.28
C SER A 406 -32.40 -27.54 -4.80
N LYS A 407 -32.10 -28.82 -4.48
CA LYS A 407 -30.73 -29.30 -4.65
C LYS A 407 -30.44 -29.35 -6.15
N ILE A 408 -29.25 -28.90 -6.53
CA ILE A 408 -28.61 -28.91 -7.87
C ILE A 408 -28.67 -27.56 -8.60
N GLN A 409 -27.79 -26.64 -8.19
CA GLN A 409 -26.87 -25.88 -9.08
C GLN A 409 -26.10 -24.80 -8.26
N SER A 410 -24.97 -25.20 -7.67
CA SER A 410 -23.84 -24.32 -7.32
C SER A 410 -22.70 -25.15 -6.68
N LYS A 411 -22.19 -26.14 -7.42
CA LYS A 411 -20.84 -26.66 -7.14
C LYS A 411 -19.87 -25.79 -7.93
N PHE A 412 -19.21 -24.85 -7.26
CA PHE A 412 -17.79 -24.47 -7.44
C PHE A 412 -17.53 -23.25 -6.52
N CYS A 413 -16.42 -23.33 -5.78
CA CYS A 413 -15.86 -22.30 -4.87
C CYS A 413 -16.30 -22.26 -3.39
N ILE A 414 -16.12 -23.37 -2.65
CA ILE A 414 -15.57 -23.32 -1.28
C ILE A 414 -14.56 -24.47 -1.13
N LYS A 415 -13.28 -24.20 -1.40
CA LYS A 415 -12.14 -25.06 -1.03
C LYS A 415 -11.00 -24.17 -0.53
N ALA A 416 -11.17 -23.56 0.63
CA ALA A 416 -10.06 -22.93 1.35
C ALA A 416 -10.28 -22.75 2.87
N THR A 417 -11.33 -23.31 3.47
CA THR A 417 -11.65 -23.10 4.90
C THR A 417 -11.97 -24.38 5.68
N GLU A 418 -11.60 -25.56 5.16
CA GLU A 418 -11.69 -26.83 5.89
C GLU A 418 -10.33 -27.50 6.17
N LYS A 419 -9.21 -26.90 5.75
CA LYS A 419 -7.86 -27.43 6.06
C LYS A 419 -7.21 -26.89 7.33
N GLN A 420 -7.80 -25.90 8.01
CA GLN A 420 -7.29 -25.37 9.29
C GLN A 420 -8.02 -25.88 10.54
N ASN A 421 -9.27 -26.37 10.41
CA ASN A 421 -10.03 -26.91 11.55
C ASN A 421 -9.86 -28.41 11.80
N LEU A 422 -9.11 -29.12 10.95
CA LEU A 422 -8.75 -30.53 11.14
C LEU A 422 -7.36 -30.76 11.78
N GLN A 423 -6.54 -29.70 11.94
CA GLN A 423 -5.25 -29.78 12.64
C GLN A 423 -5.37 -29.46 14.15
N ILE A 424 -6.41 -28.73 14.57
CA ILE A 424 -6.61 -28.33 15.98
C ILE A 424 -7.39 -29.38 16.80
N ARG A 425 -8.09 -30.32 16.14
CA ARG A 425 -8.76 -31.46 16.81
C ARG A 425 -7.89 -32.72 16.98
N LYS A 426 -6.66 -32.75 16.44
CA LYS A 426 -5.72 -33.88 16.64
C LYS A 426 -4.68 -33.67 17.75
N THR A 427 -4.60 -32.49 18.35
CA THR A 427 -3.66 -32.19 19.46
C THR A 427 -4.33 -32.12 20.84
N LYS A 428 -5.64 -32.37 20.96
CA LYS A 428 -6.36 -32.45 22.24
C LYS A 428 -6.81 -33.84 22.66
N LEU A 429 -6.40 -34.89 21.93
CA LEU A 429 -6.69 -36.30 22.24
C LEU A 429 -5.44 -37.13 22.62
N SER A 430 -4.27 -36.50 22.73
CA SER A 430 -3.02 -37.16 23.16
C SER A 430 -2.52 -36.68 24.54
N GLN A 431 -3.39 -36.10 25.37
CA GLN A 431 -3.03 -35.58 26.69
C GLN A 431 -4.03 -35.97 27.80
N SER A 432 -4.75 -37.08 27.59
CA SER A 432 -5.57 -37.75 28.63
C SER A 432 -5.28 -39.25 28.75
N LEU A 433 -4.06 -39.69 28.40
CA LEU A 433 -3.63 -41.09 28.51
C LEU A 433 -2.25 -41.28 29.17
N ILE A 434 -1.73 -40.27 29.86
CA ILE A 434 -0.65 -40.44 30.85
C ILE A 434 -0.99 -39.55 32.06
N ASN A 435 -1.77 -40.15 32.96
CA ASN A 435 -1.81 -39.97 34.44
C ASN A 435 -3.15 -40.48 34.97
#